data_AF-A0ABD4ZW64-F1
#
_entry.id   AF-A0ABD4ZW64-F1
#
_cell.length_a   1.000
_cell.length_b   1.000
_cell.length_c   1.000
_cell.angle_alpha   90.00
_cell.angle_beta   90.00
_cell.angle_gamma   90.00
#
_symmetry.space_group_name_H-M   'P 1'
#
loop_
_entity.id
_entity.type
_entity.pdbx_description
1 polymer ?
#
loop_
_entity_poly.entity_id
_entity_poly.type
_entity_poly.pdbx_seq_one_letter_code
_entity_poly.pdbx_strand_id
1 'polypeptide(L)'
;MIGTPQELKKQARDLHKVIVPKKVIDQATSLLNESAIHYMVENDTIILARNDLKESMMKLLQNDIDILTTAPIELSLEEIFLDATGKED
;
A
#
# COMPACT_ATOMS: atom_id res chain seq x y z
N MET A 1 8.02 25.80 0.43
CA MET A 1 7.96 25.59 -1.03
C MET A 1 7.05 24.41 -1.26
N ILE A 2 5.88 24.64 -1.88
CA ILE A 2 5.02 23.56 -2.35
C ILE A 2 5.71 23.02 -3.61
N GLY A 3 6.16 21.76 -3.56
CA GLY A 3 6.84 21.12 -4.68
C GLY A 3 5.98 21.16 -5.94
N THR A 4 6.62 21.10 -7.11
CA THR A 4 5.89 21.05 -8.39
C THR A 4 4.90 19.87 -8.40
N PRO A 5 3.82 19.90 -9.20
CA PRO A 5 2.85 18.80 -9.28
C PRO A 5 3.49 17.42 -9.54
N GLN A 6 4.66 17.39 -10.20
CA GLN A 6 5.46 16.19 -10.41
C GLN A 6 6.17 15.69 -9.13
N GLU A 7 6.62 16.60 -8.26
CA GLU A 7 7.21 16.27 -6.96
C GLU A 7 6.14 15.84 -5.94
N LEU A 8 4.98 16.49 -5.95
CA LEU A 8 3.81 16.05 -5.18
C LEU A 8 3.34 14.66 -5.66
N LYS A 9 3.32 14.42 -6.98
CA LYS A 9 3.12 13.07 -7.53
C LYS A 9 4.14 12.06 -7.04
N LYS A 10 5.40 12.45 -6.95
CA LYS A 10 6.49 11.56 -6.50
C LYS A 10 6.38 11.25 -5.00
N GLN A 11 5.88 12.19 -4.20
CA GLN A 11 5.65 12.00 -2.76
C GLN A 11 4.36 11.24 -2.43
N ALA A 12 3.32 11.37 -3.25
CA ALA A 12 2.06 10.64 -3.08
C ALA A 12 2.07 9.24 -3.71
N ARG A 13 3.06 8.94 -4.58
CA ARG A 13 3.23 7.63 -5.21
C ARG A 13 4.16 6.75 -4.42
N ASP A 14 3.65 6.17 -3.35
CA ASP A 14 4.33 5.04 -2.73
C ASP A 14 3.34 4.00 -2.21
N LEU A 15 2.16 3.83 -2.80
CA LEU A 15 1.23 2.77 -2.40
C LEU A 15 1.17 1.65 -3.44
N HIS A 16 1.10 0.43 -2.96
CA HIS A 16 0.93 -0.77 -3.78
C HIS A 16 -0.25 -1.58 -3.28
N LYS A 17 -1.03 -2.10 -4.23
CA LYS A 17 -2.04 -3.12 -4.01
C LYS A 17 -1.37 -4.47 -4.05
N VAL A 18 -1.65 -5.28 -3.04
CA VAL A 18 -1.27 -6.69 -2.94
C VAL A 18 -2.55 -7.49 -2.77
N ILE A 19 -2.82 -8.36 -3.75
CA ILE A 19 -3.99 -9.23 -3.76
C ILE A 19 -3.53 -10.63 -3.38
N VAL A 20 -4.14 -11.17 -2.32
CA VAL A 20 -3.99 -12.55 -1.85
C VAL A 20 -5.33 -13.28 -1.99
N PRO A 21 -5.38 -14.62 -1.96
CA PRO A 21 -6.65 -15.33 -1.94
C PRO A 21 -7.50 -14.89 -0.73
N LYS A 22 -8.77 -14.56 -0.96
CA LYS A 22 -9.68 -14.05 0.10
C LYS A 22 -9.71 -14.90 1.37
N LYS A 23 -9.61 -16.23 1.21
CA LYS A 23 -9.61 -17.19 2.32
C LYS A 23 -8.41 -17.05 3.29
N VAL A 24 -7.32 -16.39 2.85
CA VAL A 24 -6.11 -16.20 3.64
C VAL A 24 -5.82 -14.72 3.95
N ILE A 25 -6.75 -13.81 3.67
CA ILE A 25 -6.53 -12.37 3.90
C ILE A 25 -6.29 -12.07 5.39
N ASP A 26 -7.08 -12.67 6.28
CA ASP A 26 -6.93 -12.47 7.72
C ASP A 26 -5.55 -12.96 8.17
N GLN A 27 -5.12 -14.15 7.73
CA GLN A 27 -3.79 -14.69 8.02
C GLN A 27 -2.67 -13.78 7.47
N ALA A 28 -2.81 -13.28 6.25
CA ALA A 28 -1.85 -12.36 5.65
C ALA A 28 -1.73 -11.09 6.48
N THR A 29 -2.84 -10.49 6.88
CA THR A 29 -2.86 -9.26 7.68
C THR A 29 -2.28 -9.46 9.08
N SER A 30 -2.55 -10.60 9.73
CA SER A 30 -1.91 -10.96 11.01
C SER A 30 -0.38 -11.02 10.90
N LEU A 31 0.16 -11.65 9.85
CA LEU A 31 1.63 -11.74 9.65
C LEU A 31 2.28 -10.38 9.40
N LEU A 32 1.58 -9.47 8.70
CA LEU A 32 2.05 -8.11 8.47
C LEU A 32 2.05 -7.30 9.77
N ASN A 33 1.01 -7.43 10.61
CA ASN A 33 0.96 -6.81 11.93
C ASN A 33 2.09 -7.28 12.85
N GLU A 34 2.37 -8.59 12.88
CA GLU A 34 3.48 -9.16 13.66
C GLU A 34 4.85 -8.60 13.23
N SER A 35 4.95 -8.17 11.98
CA SER A 35 6.17 -7.58 11.40
C SER A 35 6.19 -6.06 11.49
N ALA A 36 5.24 -5.45 12.21
CA ALA A 36 5.07 -3.99 12.33
C ALA A 36 4.97 -3.26 10.97
N ILE A 37 4.47 -3.96 9.93
CA ILE A 37 4.24 -3.40 8.61
C ILE A 37 2.91 -2.66 8.61
N HIS A 38 2.91 -1.40 8.17
CA HIS A 38 1.70 -0.61 8.06
C HIS A 38 0.98 -0.94 6.75
N TYR A 39 -0.32 -1.24 6.86
CA TYR A 39 -1.17 -1.51 5.70
C TYR A 39 -2.60 -1.03 5.95
N MET A 40 -3.35 -0.89 4.86
CA MET A 40 -4.80 -0.73 4.85
C MET A 40 -5.43 -1.90 4.09
N VAL A 41 -6.68 -2.23 4.39
CA VAL A 41 -7.44 -3.21 3.61
C VAL A 41 -8.65 -2.53 3.02
N GLU A 42 -8.77 -2.58 1.69
CA GLU A 42 -9.93 -2.08 0.96
C GLU A 42 -10.40 -3.13 -0.04
N ASN A 43 -11.67 -3.51 0.01
CA ASN A 43 -12.27 -4.47 -0.93
C ASN A 43 -11.43 -5.75 -1.12
N ASP A 44 -11.08 -6.41 -0.02
CA ASP A 44 -10.23 -7.62 0.02
C ASP A 44 -8.81 -7.41 -0.59
N THR A 45 -8.34 -6.18 -0.71
CA THR A 45 -7.01 -5.82 -1.21
C THR A 45 -6.18 -5.20 -0.10
N ILE A 46 -4.95 -5.69 0.08
CA ILE A 46 -4.00 -5.11 1.01
C ILE A 46 -3.29 -3.97 0.30
N ILE A 47 -3.34 -2.77 0.88
CA ILE A 47 -2.67 -1.57 0.40
C ILE A 47 -1.54 -1.25 1.35
N LEU A 48 -0.32 -1.16 0.84
CA LEU A 48 0.88 -0.95 1.65
C LEU A 48 1.87 0.00 0.98
N ALA A 49 2.76 0.58 1.78
CA ALA A 49 3.78 1.47 1.27
C ALA A 49 4.81 0.72 0.40
N ARG A 50 5.34 1.36 -0.63
CA ARG A 50 6.35 0.80 -1.54
C ARG A 50 7.61 0.39 -0.78
N ASN A 51 7.97 1.15 0.26
CA ASN A 51 9.10 0.85 1.13
C ASN A 51 8.89 -0.47 1.89
N ASP A 52 7.65 -0.81 2.23
CA ASP A 52 7.30 -2.02 2.96
C ASP A 52 7.01 -3.21 2.02
N LEU A 53 6.89 -2.99 0.71
CA LEU A 53 6.50 -4.01 -0.27
C LEU A 53 7.44 -5.21 -0.27
N LYS A 54 8.75 -4.97 -0.27
CA LYS A 54 9.73 -6.05 -0.32
C LYS A 54 9.62 -6.96 0.91
N GLU A 55 9.55 -6.37 2.09
CA GLU A 55 9.46 -7.10 3.35
C GLU A 55 8.11 -7.84 3.45
N SER A 56 7.02 -7.17 3.08
CA SER A 56 5.68 -7.75 3.01
C SER A 56 5.64 -8.98 2.11
N MET A 57 6.16 -8.88 0.89
CA MET A 57 6.19 -10.00 -0.06
C MET A 57 7.02 -11.17 0.48
N MET A 58 8.20 -10.90 1.05
CA MET A 58 9.02 -11.95 1.64
C MET A 58 8.29 -12.66 2.78
N LYS A 59 7.64 -11.90 3.68
CA LYS A 59 6.91 -12.47 4.82
C LYS A 59 5.74 -13.35 4.37
N LEU A 60 4.95 -12.89 3.40
CA LEU A 60 3.81 -13.65 2.87
C LEU A 60 4.29 -14.96 2.22
N LEU A 61 5.30 -14.88 1.35
CA LEU A 61 5.83 -16.06 0.65
C LEU A 61 6.51 -17.07 1.61
N GLN A 62 7.18 -16.60 2.66
CA GLN A 62 7.78 -17.47 3.69
C GLN A 62 6.77 -18.23 4.54
N ASN A 63 5.50 -17.78 4.53
CA ASN A 63 4.41 -18.40 5.29
C ASN A 63 3.37 -19.05 4.35
N ASP A 64 3.79 -19.43 3.15
CA ASP A 64 2.97 -20.13 2.15
C ASP A 64 1.69 -19.36 1.75
N ILE A 65 1.72 -18.03 1.80
CA ILE A 65 0.63 -17.19 1.30
C ILE A 65 0.91 -16.83 -0.15
N ASP A 66 0.05 -17.35 -1.03
CA ASP A 66 0.07 -17.02 -2.45
C ASP A 66 -0.25 -15.53 -2.67
N ILE A 67 0.50 -14.91 -3.57
CA ILE A 67 0.27 -13.55 -4.03
C ILE A 67 -0.29 -13.62 -5.45
N LEU A 68 -1.56 -13.26 -5.62
CA LEU A 68 -2.25 -13.29 -6.91
C LEU A 68 -1.84 -12.13 -7.81
N THR A 69 -1.65 -10.94 -7.23
CA THR A 69 -1.31 -9.74 -7.99
C THR A 69 -0.62 -8.73 -7.09
N THR A 70 0.36 -8.02 -7.65
CA THR A 70 0.92 -6.80 -7.07
C THR A 70 0.92 -5.69 -8.11
N ALA A 71 0.42 -4.51 -7.75
CA ALA A 71 0.35 -3.36 -8.67
C ALA A 71 0.50 -2.04 -7.92
N PRO A 72 1.18 -1.03 -8.49
CA PRO A 72 1.19 0.31 -7.91
C PRO A 72 -0.23 0.92 -7.94
N ILE A 73 -0.55 1.74 -6.94
CA ILE A 73 -1.74 2.60 -6.99
C ILE A 73 -1.40 3.85 -7.81
N GLU A 74 -2.09 4.01 -8.93
CA GLU A 74 -2.03 5.25 -9.69
C GLU A 74 -3.05 6.23 -9.13
N LEU A 75 -2.59 7.16 -8.29
CA LEU A 75 -3.39 8.32 -7.89
C LEU A 75 -3.37 9.38 -9.00
N SER A 76 -4.53 9.96 -9.27
CA SER A 76 -4.69 11.12 -10.15
C SER A 76 -4.06 12.37 -9.52
N LEU A 77 -3.79 13.40 -10.32
CA LEU A 77 -3.24 14.66 -9.80
C LEU A 77 -4.20 15.29 -8.80
N GLU A 78 -5.48 15.22 -9.11
CA GLU A 78 -6.59 15.77 -8.37
C GLU A 78 -6.64 15.19 -6.94
N GLU A 79 -6.51 13.87 -6.81
CA GLU A 79 -6.46 13.18 -5.51
C GLU A 79 -5.22 13.59 -4.69
N ILE A 80 -4.07 13.73 -5.36
CA ILE A 80 -2.81 14.13 -4.72
C ILE A 80 -2.90 15.57 -4.21
N PHE A 81 -3.51 16.46 -4.98
CA PHE A 81 -3.73 17.84 -4.58
C PHE A 81 -4.69 17.93 -3.39
N LEU A 82 -5.80 17.20 -3.42
CA LEU A 82 -6.79 17.21 -2.35
C LEU A 82 -6.21 16.74 -1.01
N ASP A 83 -5.40 15.68 -1.03
CA ASP A 83 -4.75 15.13 0.17
C ASP A 83 -3.69 16.09 0.77
N ALA A 84 -2.96 16.81 -0.09
CA ALA A 84 -1.96 17.79 0.33
C ALA A 84 -2.58 19.07 0.94
N THR A 85 -3.78 19.47 0.48
CA THR A 85 -4.48 20.66 0.98
C THR A 85 -5.50 20.36 2.06
N GLY A 86 -5.85 19.08 2.29
CA GLY A 86 -6.85 18.65 3.26
C GLY A 86 -6.36 18.51 4.70
N LYS A 87 -5.06 18.74 4.98
CA LYS A 87 -4.45 18.71 6.33
C LYS A 87 -4.25 20.11 6.91
N GLU A 88 -5.25 20.98 6.80
CA GLU A 88 -5.34 22.20 7.61
C GLU A 88 -6.52 22.04 8.58
N ASP A 89 -6.22 21.50 9.77
CA ASP A 89 -6.97 21.73 11.02
C ASP A 89 -5.96 22.23 12.07
#